data_AF-A0A3D0LUU4-F1
#
_entry.id   AF-A0A3D0LUU4-F1
#
_cell.length_a   1.000
_cell.length_b   1.000
_cell.length_c   1.000
_cell.angle_alpha   90.00
_cell.angle_beta   90.00
_cell.angle_gamma   90.00
#
_symmetry.space_group_name_H-M   'P 1'
#
loop_
_entity.id
_entity.type
_entity.pdbx_description
1 polymer ?
#
loop_
_entity_poly.entity_id
_entity_poly.type
_entity_poly.pdbx_seq_one_letter_code
_entity_poly.pdbx_strand_id
1 'polypeptide(L)'
;MRRIHDRLGNYRFYAWRNGHAPAYDGSAQIQRGFGVSLDQQVAGGVTLFTRYSRHFGPRSPFDLNVSFGGELAGHPWRRPQDGVGVAVGFTRMSRAFRRDAPLLDANGGSVADFGYAAASGEKTAEAYYRYQVNDTFALAPDIQ
;
A
#
# COMPACT_ATOMS: atom_id res chain seq x y z
N MET A 1 15.77 14.84 -7.77
CA MET A 1 16.19 13.72 -6.90
C MET A 1 17.10 14.28 -5.81
N ARG A 2 16.95 13.84 -4.56
CA ARG A 2 17.76 14.31 -3.43
C ARG A 2 18.80 13.25 -3.08
N ARG A 3 20.02 13.65 -2.73
CA ARG A 3 21.10 12.73 -2.35
C ARG A 3 21.31 12.77 -0.83
N ILE A 4 21.47 11.60 -0.21
CA ILE A 4 21.96 11.45 1.17
C ILE A 4 23.16 10.51 1.11
N HIS A 5 24.34 10.95 1.58
CA HIS A 5 25.62 10.24 1.41
C HIS A 5 25.88 9.83 -0.06
N ASP A 6 25.65 10.75 -1.01
CA ASP A 6 25.76 10.55 -2.47
C ASP A 6 24.82 9.52 -3.12
N ARG A 7 23.91 8.92 -2.35
CA ARG A 7 22.94 7.93 -2.82
C ARG A 7 21.60 8.55 -3.16
N LEU A 8 20.96 8.06 -4.22
CA LEU A 8 19.70 8.60 -4.72
C LEU A 8 18.55 8.34 -3.74
N GLY A 9 17.70 9.35 -3.58
CA GLY A 9 16.46 9.28 -2.83
C GLY A 9 15.33 10.06 -3.49
N ASN A 10 14.10 9.60 -3.23
CA ASN A 10 12.85 10.25 -3.61
C ASN A 10 11.94 10.32 -2.37
N TYR A 11 11.52 11.53 -2.02
CA TYR A 11 10.65 11.74 -0.87
C TYR A 11 9.50 12.61 -1.30
N ARG A 12 8.28 12.13 -1.04
CA ARG A 12 7.05 12.81 -1.42
C ARG A 12 6.18 12.93 -0.19
N PHE A 13 5.69 14.13 0.03
CA PHE A 13 4.53 14.37 0.87
C PHE A 13 3.41 14.84 -0.05
N TYR A 14 2.22 14.28 0.12
CA TYR A 14 1.07 14.63 -0.70
C TYR A 14 -0.20 14.61 0.14
N ALA A 15 -1.16 15.43 -0.27
CA ALA A 15 -2.51 15.43 0.27
C ALA A 15 -3.50 15.36 -0.90
N TRP A 16 -4.67 14.80 -0.63
CA TRP A 16 -5.70 14.61 -1.64
C TRP A 16 -7.10 14.79 -1.05
N ARG A 17 -8.06 15.08 -1.92
CA ARG A 17 -9.49 15.16 -1.62
C ARG A 17 -10.27 14.59 -2.79
N ASN A 18 -11.19 13.68 -2.51
CA ASN A 18 -12.20 13.20 -3.43
C ASN A 18 -13.56 13.72 -2.96
N GLY A 19 -14.26 14.46 -3.83
CA GLY A 19 -15.59 15.00 -3.54
C GLY A 19 -16.70 13.96 -3.55
N HIS A 20 -16.45 12.79 -4.15
CA HIS A 20 -17.45 11.76 -4.38
C HIS A 20 -16.78 10.38 -4.40
N ALA A 21 -16.52 9.84 -3.21
CA ALA A 21 -15.94 8.52 -3.02
C ALA A 21 -16.96 7.54 -2.44
N PRO A 22 -16.94 6.25 -2.84
CA PRO A 22 -17.83 5.25 -2.26
C PRO A 22 -17.52 5.06 -0.77
N ALA A 23 -18.57 5.03 0.04
CA ALA A 23 -18.55 4.63 1.44
C ALA A 23 -19.03 3.18 1.59
N TYR A 24 -18.76 2.57 2.75
CA TYR A 24 -19.14 1.16 2.99
C TYR A 24 -20.65 0.93 3.11
N ASP A 25 -21.45 1.99 3.28
CA ASP A 25 -22.91 1.94 3.33
C ASP A 25 -23.58 2.18 1.96
N GLY A 26 -22.80 2.12 0.87
CA GLY A 26 -23.28 2.38 -0.49
C GLY A 26 -23.49 3.86 -0.83
N SER A 27 -23.36 4.78 0.14
CA SER A 27 -23.44 6.21 -0.12
C SER A 27 -22.16 6.77 -0.76
N ALA A 28 -22.27 7.93 -1.41
CA ALA A 28 -21.11 8.69 -1.83
C ALA A 28 -20.76 9.75 -0.78
N GLN A 29 -19.50 9.80 -0.36
CA GLN A 29 -19.01 10.69 0.68
C GLN A 29 -17.77 11.45 0.23
N ILE A 30 -17.56 12.62 0.84
CA ILE A 30 -16.29 13.33 0.70
C ILE A 30 -15.23 12.57 1.51
N GLN A 31 -14.14 12.22 0.84
CA GLN A 31 -12.99 11.58 1.44
C GLN A 31 -11.75 12.41 1.19
N ARG A 32 -10.82 12.42 2.13
CA ARG A 32 -9.57 13.15 2.04
C ARG A 32 -8.46 12.39 2.74
N GLY A 33 -7.23 12.74 2.45
CA GLY A 33 -6.11 12.10 3.11
C GLY A 33 -4.79 12.77 2.81
N PHE A 34 -3.77 12.21 3.41
CA PHE A 34 -2.40 12.55 3.11
C PHE A 34 -1.54 11.30 3.12
N GLY A 35 -0.37 11.40 2.49
CA GLY A 35 0.59 10.32 2.48
C GLY A 35 2.02 10.81 2.36
N VAL A 36 2.90 9.88 2.69
CA VAL A 36 4.34 10.00 2.60
C VAL A 36 4.84 8.81 1.80
N SER A 37 5.71 9.04 0.82
CA SER A 37 6.49 8.01 0.13
C SER A 37 7.96 8.35 0.30
N LEU A 38 8.72 7.42 0.84
CA LEU A 38 10.16 7.52 1.03
C LEU A 38 10.80 6.36 0.29
N ASP A 39 11.70 6.66 -0.64
CA ASP A 39 12.50 5.68 -1.37
C ASP A 39 13.97 6.09 -1.24
N GLN A 40 14.81 5.22 -0.71
CA GLN A 40 16.22 5.51 -0.39
C GLN A 40 17.13 4.36 -0.79
N GLN A 41 18.13 4.64 -1.61
CA GLN A 41 19.25 3.73 -1.78
C GLN A 41 20.15 3.80 -0.54
N VAL A 42 20.23 2.72 0.24
CA VAL A 42 20.95 2.70 1.52
C VAL A 42 22.35 2.13 1.42
N ALA A 43 22.60 1.26 0.44
CA ALA A 43 23.90 0.67 0.14
C ALA A 43 24.06 0.43 -1.38
N GLY A 44 25.22 -0.05 -1.80
CA GLY A 44 25.44 -0.45 -3.19
C GLY A 44 24.44 -1.53 -3.60
N GLY A 45 23.52 -1.20 -4.51
CA GLY A 45 22.48 -2.11 -4.98
C GLY A 45 21.31 -2.37 -4.02
N VAL A 46 21.22 -1.70 -2.86
CA VAL A 46 20.09 -1.89 -1.92
C VAL A 46 19.25 -0.63 -1.84
N THR A 47 17.97 -0.75 -2.17
CA THR A 47 16.98 0.33 -2.03
C THR A 47 15.90 -0.09 -1.06
N LEU A 48 15.59 0.77 -0.10
CA LEU A 48 14.46 0.59 0.81
C LEU A 48 13.36 1.59 0.46
N PHE A 49 12.12 1.18 0.69
CA PHE A 49 10.98 2.08 0.60
C PHE A 49 10.09 1.97 1.83
N THR A 50 9.40 3.07 2.13
CA THR A 50 8.30 3.14 3.08
C THR A 50 7.21 4.03 2.51
N ARG A 51 5.96 3.57 2.59
CA ARG A 51 4.77 4.33 2.24
C ARG A 51 3.84 4.35 3.43
N TYR A 52 3.32 5.53 3.74
CA TYR A 52 2.34 5.75 4.79
C TYR A 52 1.23 6.60 4.22
N SER A 53 -0.02 6.23 4.48
CA SER A 53 -1.15 7.08 4.14
C SER A 53 -2.23 7.02 5.21
N ARG A 54 -2.81 8.18 5.51
CA ARG A 54 -3.93 8.32 6.43
C ARG A 54 -5.14 8.83 5.65
N HIS A 55 -6.26 8.18 5.86
CA HIS A 55 -7.52 8.50 5.20
C HIS A 55 -8.52 9.01 6.23
N PHE A 56 -9.29 10.04 5.84
CA PHE A 56 -10.38 10.60 6.61
C PHE A 56 -11.63 10.77 5.73
N GLY A 57 -12.77 10.33 6.23
CA GLY A 57 -14.05 10.53 5.57
C GLY A 57 -15.16 9.79 6.30
N PRO A 58 -16.41 10.25 6.20
CA PRO A 58 -17.55 9.51 6.73
C PRO A 58 -17.59 8.12 6.09
N ARG A 59 -17.80 7.11 6.93
CA ARG A 59 -18.03 5.73 6.50
C ARG A 59 -17.01 5.19 5.49
N SER A 60 -15.76 5.61 5.64
CA SER A 60 -14.64 5.02 4.88
C SER A 60 -14.30 3.65 5.49
N PRO A 61 -14.13 2.59 4.68
CA PRO A 61 -13.83 1.25 5.18
C PRO A 61 -12.45 1.15 5.83
N PHE A 62 -11.48 1.97 5.39
CA PHE A 62 -10.09 1.95 5.84
C PHE A 62 -9.63 3.36 6.23
N ASP A 63 -8.74 3.45 7.22
CA ASP A 63 -8.27 4.76 7.72
C ASP A 63 -6.74 4.93 7.75
N LEU A 64 -6.00 3.85 7.51
CA LEU A 64 -4.54 3.82 7.52
C LEU A 64 -4.04 2.73 6.57
N ASN A 65 -3.04 3.07 5.77
CA ASN A 65 -2.23 2.08 5.04
C ASN A 65 -0.75 2.38 5.27
N VAL A 66 0.02 1.33 5.54
CA VAL A 66 1.47 1.38 5.70
C VAL A 66 2.07 0.24 4.90
N SER A 67 3.08 0.52 4.09
CA SER A 67 3.91 -0.52 3.49
C SER A 67 5.38 -0.16 3.59
N PHE A 68 6.21 -1.17 3.66
CA PHE A 68 7.66 -1.01 3.61
C PHE A 68 8.28 -2.26 3.00
N GLY A 69 9.47 -2.09 2.46
CA GLY A 69 10.16 -3.16 1.76
C GLY A 69 11.48 -2.68 1.20
N GLY A 70 12.06 -3.51 0.35
CA GLY A 70 13.28 -3.17 -0.34
C GLY A 70 13.58 -4.10 -1.51
N GLU A 71 14.52 -3.66 -2.32
CA GLU A 71 15.06 -4.39 -3.46
C GLU A 71 16.59 -4.48 -3.33
N LEU A 72 17.12 -5.67 -3.60
CA LEU A 72 18.55 -5.92 -3.79
C LEU A 72 18.80 -6.18 -5.28
N ALA A 73 19.62 -5.34 -5.89
CA ALA A 73 20.10 -5.50 -7.26
C ALA A 73 21.01 -6.73 -7.38
N GLY A 74 20.96 -7.39 -8.53
CA GLY A 74 21.61 -8.68 -8.76
C GLY A 74 23.12 -8.70 -8.90
N HIS A 75 23.82 -7.72 -8.34
CA HIS A 75 25.29 -7.74 -8.26
C HIS A 75 25.84 -9.02 -7.61
N PRO A 76 25.27 -9.55 -6.50
CA PRO A 76 25.82 -10.74 -5.85
C PRO A 76 25.78 -12.01 -6.71
N TRP A 77 24.87 -12.10 -7.69
CA TRP A 77 24.74 -13.23 -8.61
C TRP A 77 25.05 -12.85 -10.07
N ARG A 78 25.86 -11.80 -10.27
CA ARG A 78 26.38 -11.37 -11.59
C ARG A 78 25.31 -11.03 -12.63
N ARG A 79 24.14 -10.59 -12.18
CA ARG A 79 23.07 -10.08 -13.04
C ARG A 79 22.65 -8.68 -12.57
N PRO A 80 23.45 -7.64 -12.84
CA PRO A 80 23.25 -6.30 -12.27
C PRO A 80 21.94 -5.63 -12.72
N GLN A 81 21.34 -6.11 -13.82
CA GLN A 81 20.03 -5.66 -14.28
C GLN A 81 18.88 -6.43 -13.62
N ASP A 82 19.12 -7.53 -12.90
CA ASP A 82 18.09 -8.25 -12.15
C ASP A 82 17.92 -7.65 -10.75
N GLY A 83 16.87 -8.07 -10.03
CA GLY A 83 16.67 -7.69 -8.64
C GLY A 83 15.76 -8.66 -7.88
N VAL A 84 15.97 -8.78 -6.58
CA VAL A 84 15.04 -9.47 -5.68
C VAL A 84 14.40 -8.44 -4.76
N GLY A 85 13.07 -8.45 -4.68
CA GLY A 85 12.32 -7.53 -3.85
C GLY A 85 11.46 -8.24 -2.83
N VAL A 86 11.32 -7.62 -1.65
CA VAL A 86 10.39 -8.04 -0.62
C VAL A 86 9.61 -6.84 -0.10
N ALA A 87 8.33 -7.03 0.18
CA ALA A 87 7.45 -6.00 0.69
C ALA A 87 6.45 -6.58 1.70
N VAL A 88 6.06 -5.75 2.65
CA VAL A 88 4.91 -6.02 3.52
C VAL A 88 4.00 -4.80 3.57
N GLY A 89 2.70 -5.06 3.65
CA GLY A 89 1.63 -4.06 3.68
C GLY A 89 0.68 -4.31 4.83
N PHE A 90 0.19 -3.23 5.42
CA PHE A 90 -0.79 -3.22 6.49
C PHE A 90 -1.86 -2.20 6.16
N THR A 91 -3.10 -2.65 5.97
CA THR A 91 -4.26 -1.78 5.78
C THR A 91 -5.18 -1.92 6.98
N ARG A 92 -5.40 -0.84 7.72
CA ARG A 92 -6.25 -0.87 8.91
C ARG A 92 -7.69 -0.52 8.54
N MET A 93 -8.63 -1.33 9.01
CA MET A 93 -10.05 -1.02 8.92
C MET A 93 -10.41 0.13 9.87
N SER A 94 -11.27 1.03 9.39
CA SER A 94 -11.69 2.17 10.19
C SER A 94 -12.49 1.71 11.42
N ARG A 95 -12.43 2.49 12.50
CA ARG A 95 -13.23 2.19 13.70
C ARG A 95 -14.74 2.21 13.42
N ALA A 96 -15.17 3.10 12.52
CA ALA A 96 -16.57 3.21 12.13
C ALA A 96 -17.02 1.93 11.42
N PHE A 97 -16.24 1.46 10.44
CA PHE A 97 -16.55 0.20 9.75
C PHE A 97 -16.59 -0.99 10.71
N ARG A 98 -15.59 -1.13 11.58
CA ARG A 98 -15.55 -2.24 12.55
C ARG A 98 -16.73 -2.27 13.51
N ARG A 99 -17.26 -1.10 13.86
CA ARG A 99 -18.45 -0.98 14.70
C ARG A 99 -19.73 -1.30 13.92
N ASP A 100 -19.83 -0.83 12.68
CA ASP A 100 -21.07 -0.88 11.90
C ASP A 100 -21.26 -2.22 11.17
N ALA A 101 -20.17 -2.88 10.74
CA ALA A 101 -20.19 -4.10 9.93
C ALA A 101 -21.11 -5.23 10.44
N PRO A 102 -21.22 -5.54 11.76
CA PRO A 102 -22.09 -6.62 12.23
C PRO A 102 -23.58 -6.40 11.91
N LEU A 103 -24.02 -5.15 11.78
CA LEU A 103 -25.43 -4.76 11.66
C LEU A 103 -25.73 -3.97 10.38
N LEU A 104 -24.72 -3.69 9.56
CA LEU A 104 -24.87 -2.86 8.38
C LEU A 104 -25.69 -3.58 7.33
N ASP A 105 -26.87 -3.04 7.03
CA ASP A 105 -27.72 -3.39 5.89
C ASP A 105 -27.77 -2.18 4.95
N ALA A 106 -26.82 -2.11 4.02
CA ALA A 106 -26.72 -1.04 3.04
C ALA A 106 -27.71 -1.20 1.88
N ASN A 107 -28.26 -2.41 1.67
CA ASN A 107 -29.19 -2.70 0.57
C ASN A 107 -30.67 -2.64 0.97
N GLY A 108 -30.98 -2.51 2.26
CA GLY A 108 -32.35 -2.41 2.80
C GLY A 108 -33.10 -3.74 2.86
N GLY A 109 -32.39 -4.87 2.74
CA GLY A 109 -32.94 -6.22 2.69
C GLY A 109 -33.30 -6.82 4.05
N SER A 110 -33.16 -6.05 5.14
CA SER A 110 -33.35 -6.48 6.54
C SER A 110 -32.41 -7.61 6.98
N VAL A 111 -31.30 -7.79 6.27
CA VAL A 111 -30.21 -8.71 6.59
C VAL A 111 -28.90 -7.93 6.52
N ALA A 112 -28.03 -8.10 7.52
CA ALA A 112 -26.73 -7.45 7.50
C ALA A 112 -25.88 -7.96 6.33
N ASP A 113 -25.31 -7.04 5.54
CA ASP A 113 -24.48 -7.34 4.37
C ASP A 113 -23.17 -8.06 4.74
N PHE A 114 -22.58 -7.70 5.88
CA PHE A 114 -21.37 -8.33 6.38
C PHE A 114 -21.69 -9.34 7.49
N GLY A 115 -22.44 -8.94 8.51
CA GLY A 115 -22.91 -9.87 9.55
C GLY A 115 -21.82 -10.42 10.48
N TYR A 116 -20.60 -9.86 10.46
CA TYR A 116 -19.49 -10.24 11.33
C TYR A 116 -18.77 -9.03 11.94
N ALA A 117 -18.09 -9.26 13.06
CA ALA A 117 -17.18 -8.28 13.64
C ALA A 117 -15.93 -8.15 12.77
N ALA A 118 -15.81 -7.04 12.03
CA ALA A 118 -14.68 -6.83 11.14
C ALA A 118 -13.34 -6.82 11.90
N ALA A 119 -12.37 -7.55 11.33
CA ALA A 119 -11.01 -7.66 11.88
C ALA A 119 -10.29 -6.30 11.90
N SER A 120 -9.17 -6.21 12.63
CA SER A 120 -8.44 -4.94 12.77
C SER A 120 -7.86 -4.39 11.47
N GLY A 121 -7.63 -5.24 10.46
CA GLY A 121 -7.05 -4.86 9.19
C GLY A 121 -6.59 -6.06 8.35
N GLU A 122 -6.07 -5.75 7.17
CA GLU A 122 -5.46 -6.68 6.23
C GLU A 122 -3.94 -6.58 6.30
N LYS A 123 -3.28 -7.72 6.12
CA LYS A 123 -1.82 -7.83 5.99
C LYS A 123 -1.52 -8.48 4.65
N THR A 124 -0.62 -7.88 3.89
CA THR A 124 -0.10 -8.44 2.65
C THR A 124 1.41 -8.56 2.74
N ALA A 125 1.97 -9.55 2.06
CA ALA A 125 3.40 -9.68 1.87
C ALA A 125 3.63 -10.07 0.42
N GLU A 126 4.74 -9.60 -0.14
CA GLU A 126 5.14 -9.97 -1.50
C GLU A 126 6.63 -10.24 -1.50
N ALA A 127 7.04 -11.25 -2.26
CA ALA A 127 8.42 -11.42 -2.69
C ALA A 127 8.45 -11.69 -4.18
N TYR A 128 9.32 -11.00 -4.91
CA TYR A 128 9.46 -11.18 -6.35
C TYR A 128 10.93 -11.29 -6.75
N TYR A 129 11.16 -11.85 -7.93
CA TYR A 129 12.45 -11.82 -8.60
C TYR A 129 12.31 -11.23 -10.00
N ARG A 130 12.90 -10.06 -10.24
CA ARG A 130 12.92 -9.41 -11.55
C ARG A 130 14.08 -9.96 -12.37
N TYR A 131 13.77 -10.75 -13.39
CA TYR A 131 14.68 -11.27 -14.39
C TYR A 131 14.68 -10.37 -15.63
N GLN A 132 15.77 -9.66 -15.88
CA GLN A 132 15.92 -8.86 -17.09
C GLN A 132 16.26 -9.77 -18.28
N VAL A 133 15.37 -9.81 -19.28
CA VAL A 133 15.55 -10.64 -20.48
C VAL A 133 16.37 -9.89 -21.52
N ASN A 134 16.08 -8.60 -21.72
CA ASN A 134 16.84 -7.66 -22.57
C ASN A 134 16.59 -6.22 -22.08
N ASP A 135 17.15 -5.20 -22.73
CA ASP A 135 17.08 -3.80 -22.27
C ASP A 135 15.66 -3.21 -22.18
N THR A 136 14.65 -3.86 -22.78
CA THR A 136 13.27 -3.39 -22.85
C THR A 136 12.26 -4.34 -22.21
N PHE A 137 12.66 -5.55 -21.85
CA PHE A 137 11.76 -6.60 -21.37
C PHE A 137 12.31 -7.33 -20.14
N ALA A 138 11.43 -7.50 -19.15
CA ALA A 138 11.71 -8.22 -17.92
C ALA A 138 10.51 -9.09 -17.53
N LEU A 139 10.81 -10.20 -16.85
CA LEU A 139 9.82 -11.05 -16.17
C LEU A 139 9.99 -10.87 -14.66
N ALA A 140 8.89 -10.80 -13.91
CA ALA A 140 8.93 -10.65 -12.46
C ALA A 140 7.94 -11.62 -11.80
N PRO A 141 8.24 -12.93 -11.74
CA PRO A 141 7.47 -13.85 -10.92
C PRO A 141 7.48 -13.41 -9.45
N ASP A 142 6.33 -13.55 -8.80
CA ASP A 142 6.12 -13.18 -7.40
C ASP A 142 5.34 -14.25 -6.61
N ILE A 143 5.36 -14.10 -5.30
CA ILE A 143 4.51 -14.82 -4.34
C ILE A 143 3.85 -13.79 -3.40
N GLN A 144 2.56 -13.98 -3.12
CA GLN A 144 1.76 -13.16 -2.20
C GLN A 144 0.84 -14.01 -1.33
#